data_AF-A0A2A4Z180-F1
#
_entry.id   AF-A0A2A4Z180-F1
#
_cell.length_a   1.000
_cell.length_b   1.000
_cell.length_c   1.000
_cell.angle_alpha   90.00
_cell.angle_beta   90.00
_cell.angle_gamma   90.00
#
_symmetry.space_group_name_H-M   'P 1'
#
loop_
_entity.id
_entity.type
_entity.pdbx_description
1 polymer ?
#
loop_
_entity_poly.entity_id
_entity_poly.type
_entity_poly.pdbx_seq_one_letter_code
_entity_poly.pdbx_strand_id
1 'polypeptide(L)'
;MKKNKNILVYALLTYLSLGAYFLVVESLGYSDQTYLRLFNGVIVLAFMNHFIKSNFQKGLNGYLENFRSAFVSTGIAVVLSAISLIVFLNFKDAAYVNSIADGLMLAGAPTSSQIGGAILVEGLASTMIFSFVSMQYWKGVKLPESVA
;
A
#
# COMPACT_ATOMS: atom_id res chain seq x y z
N MET A 1 8.01 22.77 5.77
CA MET A 1 6.68 22.46 5.17
C MET A 1 6.71 21.58 3.90
N LYS A 2 7.69 21.67 2.98
CA LYS A 2 7.70 20.87 1.72
C LYS A 2 7.74 19.34 1.90
N LYS A 3 8.42 18.82 2.93
CA LYS A 3 8.58 17.36 3.19
C LYS A 3 7.25 16.65 3.48
N ASN A 4 6.39 17.25 4.31
CA ASN A 4 5.11 16.64 4.71
C ASN A 4 4.08 16.62 3.57
N LYS A 5 4.14 17.60 2.66
CA LYS A 5 3.27 17.63 1.47
C LYS A 5 3.56 16.44 0.56
N ASN A 6 4.83 16.05 0.39
CA ASN A 6 5.18 14.90 -0.45
C ASN A 6 4.65 13.59 0.13
N ILE A 7 4.69 13.41 1.46
CA ILE A 7 4.18 12.19 2.12
C ILE A 7 2.69 11.98 1.80
N LEU A 8 1.87 13.03 1.95
CA LEU A 8 0.43 12.94 1.72
C LEU A 8 0.08 12.75 0.24
N VAL A 9 0.78 13.44 -0.66
CA VAL A 9 0.56 13.27 -2.11
C VAL A 9 0.84 11.84 -2.53
N TYR A 10 1.96 11.26 -2.10
CA TYR A 10 2.30 9.88 -2.45
C TYR A 10 1.39 8.86 -1.77
N ALA A 11 0.94 9.14 -0.53
CA ALA A 11 -0.06 8.32 0.14
C ALA A 11 -1.36 8.28 -0.67
N LEU A 12 -1.84 9.44 -1.11
CA LEU A 12 -3.06 9.55 -1.90
C LEU A 12 -2.91 8.88 -3.28
N LEU A 13 -1.79 9.07 -3.97
CA LEU A 13 -1.53 8.39 -5.26
C LEU A 13 -1.49 6.87 -5.11
N THR A 14 -0.85 6.37 -4.04
CA THR A 14 -0.80 4.93 -3.75
C THR A 14 -2.19 4.39 -3.45
N TYR A 15 -2.96 5.08 -2.59
CA TYR A 15 -4.34 4.72 -2.24
C TYR A 15 -5.24 4.69 -3.48
N LEU A 16 -5.22 5.75 -4.30
CA LEU A 16 -6.02 5.83 -5.51
C LEU A 16 -5.65 4.74 -6.52
N SER A 17 -4.36 4.42 -6.64
CA SER A 17 -3.90 3.36 -7.54
C SER A 17 -4.34 1.97 -7.06
N LEU A 18 -4.25 1.70 -5.75
CA LEU A 18 -4.77 0.46 -5.16
C LEU A 18 -6.28 0.34 -5.32
N GLY A 19 -7.02 1.42 -5.05
CA GLY A 19 -8.48 1.45 -5.21
C GLY A 19 -8.90 1.26 -6.68
N ALA A 20 -8.25 1.95 -7.61
CA ALA A 20 -8.50 1.79 -9.04
C ALA A 20 -8.19 0.37 -9.51
N TYR A 21 -7.05 -0.19 -9.09
CA TYR A 21 -6.69 -1.58 -9.40
C TYR A 21 -7.74 -2.57 -8.86
N PHE A 22 -8.15 -2.41 -7.60
CA PHE A 22 -9.19 -3.25 -6.99
C PHE A 22 -10.50 -3.18 -7.78
N LEU A 23 -10.96 -1.98 -8.16
CA LEU A 23 -12.19 -1.82 -8.95
C LEU A 23 -12.09 -2.43 -10.35
N VAL A 24 -10.91 -2.38 -10.98
CA VAL A 24 -10.68 -3.05 -12.27
C VAL A 24 -10.75 -4.56 -12.10
N VAL A 25 -10.05 -5.13 -11.13
CA VAL A 25 -10.07 -6.58 -10.86
C VAL A 25 -11.47 -7.07 -10.49
N GLU A 26 -12.19 -6.31 -9.67
CA GLU A 26 -13.58 -6.56 -9.30
C GLU A 26 -14.51 -6.51 -10.51
N SER A 27 -14.41 -5.49 -11.37
CA SER A 27 -15.28 -5.37 -12.54
C SER A 27 -15.04 -6.46 -13.59
N LEU A 28 -13.85 -7.06 -13.59
CA LEU A 28 -13.52 -8.24 -14.40
C LEU A 28 -13.94 -9.57 -13.73
N GLY A 29 -14.40 -9.55 -12.48
CA GLY A 29 -14.82 -10.74 -11.74
C GLY A 29 -13.68 -11.60 -11.21
N TYR A 30 -12.46 -11.06 -11.09
CA TYR A 30 -11.28 -11.79 -10.60
C TYR A 30 -10.86 -11.40 -9.16
N SER A 31 -11.76 -10.80 -8.38
CA SER A 31 -11.46 -10.33 -7.02
C SER A 31 -11.23 -11.47 -6.02
N ASP A 32 -11.67 -12.69 -6.35
CA ASP A 32 -11.41 -13.90 -5.58
C ASP A 32 -9.95 -14.39 -5.70
N GLN A 33 -9.25 -14.05 -6.77
CA GLN A 33 -7.90 -14.56 -7.07
C GLN A 33 -6.82 -13.99 -6.13
N THR A 34 -6.23 -14.85 -5.28
CA THR A 34 -5.19 -14.46 -4.32
C THR A 34 -3.93 -13.88 -4.98
N TYR A 35 -3.52 -14.36 -6.16
CA TYR A 35 -2.33 -13.85 -6.83
C TYR A 35 -2.46 -12.40 -7.30
N LEU A 36 -3.67 -11.94 -7.64
CA LEU A 36 -3.94 -10.53 -7.95
C LEU A 36 -3.85 -9.66 -6.70
N ARG A 37 -4.17 -10.21 -5.51
CA ARG A 37 -3.95 -9.49 -4.25
C ARG A 37 -2.46 -9.32 -3.95
N LEU A 38 -1.62 -10.31 -4.26
CA LEU A 38 -0.16 -10.17 -4.12
C LEU A 38 0.37 -9.02 -5.00
N PHE A 39 -0.26 -8.75 -6.14
CA PHE A 39 0.08 -7.64 -7.01
C PHE A 39 -0.14 -6.26 -6.34
N ASN A 40 -1.04 -6.14 -5.35
CA ASN A 40 -1.15 -4.92 -4.53
C ASN A 40 0.18 -4.57 -3.87
N GLY A 41 0.93 -5.57 -3.40
CA GLY A 41 2.25 -5.36 -2.82
C GLY A 41 3.25 -4.78 -3.82
N VAL A 42 3.18 -5.20 -5.09
CA VAL A 42 3.99 -4.66 -6.19
C VAL A 42 3.66 -3.19 -6.44
N ILE A 43 2.38 -2.83 -6.46
CA ILE A 43 1.94 -1.43 -6.60
C ILE A 43 2.52 -0.59 -5.46
N VAL A 44 2.37 -1.03 -4.21
CA VAL A 44 2.90 -0.33 -3.03
C VAL A 44 4.42 -0.16 -3.12
N LEU A 45 5.16 -1.23 -3.46
CA LEU A 45 6.61 -1.18 -3.65
C LEU A 45 7.02 -0.19 -4.75
N ALA A 46 6.31 -0.15 -5.87
CA ALA A 46 6.62 0.76 -6.97
C ALA A 46 6.46 2.23 -6.55
N PHE A 47 5.36 2.58 -5.90
CA PHE A 47 5.13 3.95 -5.39
C PHE A 47 6.11 4.32 -4.28
N MET A 48 6.42 3.39 -3.38
CA MET A 48 7.41 3.57 -2.34
C MET A 48 8.80 3.84 -2.92
N ASN A 49 9.22 3.07 -3.92
CA ASN A 49 10.49 3.25 -4.59
C ASN A 49 10.55 4.59 -5.32
N HIS A 50 9.45 4.99 -5.98
CA HIS A 50 9.34 6.30 -6.61
C HIS A 50 9.47 7.45 -5.60
N PHE A 51 8.82 7.31 -4.43
CA PHE A 51 8.91 8.27 -3.33
C PHE A 51 10.35 8.45 -2.82
N ILE A 52 11.01 7.33 -2.52
CA ILE A 52 12.40 7.33 -2.02
C ILE A 52 13.33 7.96 -3.07
N LYS A 53 13.22 7.55 -4.33
CA LYS A 53 13.97 8.15 -5.44
C LYS A 53 13.77 9.67 -5.52
N SER A 54 12.54 10.15 -5.43
CA SER A 54 12.23 11.59 -5.42
C SER A 54 12.86 12.33 -4.23
N ASN A 55 12.98 11.69 -3.07
CA ASN A 55 13.67 12.29 -1.92
C ASN A 55 15.18 12.41 -2.18
N PHE A 56 15.80 11.35 -2.69
CA PHE A 56 17.21 11.35 -3.09
C PHE A 56 17.53 12.47 -4.11
N GLN A 57 16.69 12.64 -5.13
CA GLN A 57 16.82 13.72 -6.13
C GLN A 57 16.67 15.14 -5.56
N LYS A 58 16.13 15.28 -4.35
CA LYS A 58 15.99 16.55 -3.63
C LYS A 58 17.07 16.75 -2.56
N GLY A 59 18.10 15.91 -2.56
CA GLY A 59 19.17 15.91 -1.55
C GLY A 59 18.75 15.38 -0.17
N LEU A 60 17.55 14.78 -0.06
CA LEU A 60 17.05 14.21 1.20
C LEU A 60 17.55 12.76 1.32
N ASN A 61 18.81 12.59 1.71
CA ASN A 61 19.52 11.30 1.68
C ASN A 61 19.58 10.58 3.03
N GLY A 62 18.89 11.09 4.04
CA GLY A 62 18.86 10.49 5.38
C GLY A 62 18.20 9.11 5.38
N TYR A 63 18.93 8.08 5.79
CA TYR A 63 18.46 6.70 5.75
C TYR A 63 17.21 6.49 6.60
N LEU A 64 17.27 6.87 7.89
CA LEU A 64 16.15 6.71 8.81
C LEU A 64 15.00 7.65 8.46
N GLU A 65 15.29 8.85 7.96
CA GLU A 65 14.27 9.78 7.50
C GLU A 65 13.49 9.25 6.31
N ASN A 66 14.16 8.68 5.31
CA ASN A 66 13.50 8.11 4.14
C ASN A 66 12.76 6.83 4.49
N PHE A 67 13.35 5.95 5.31
CA PHE A 67 12.68 4.78 5.85
C PHE A 67 11.35 5.15 6.52
N ARG A 68 11.39 6.07 7.50
CA ARG A 68 10.20 6.51 8.23
C ARG A 68 9.20 7.21 7.32
N SER A 69 9.66 8.09 6.43
CA SER A 69 8.75 8.85 5.56
C SER A 69 8.07 7.96 4.53
N ALA A 70 8.78 6.96 4.01
CA ALA A 70 8.22 5.95 3.10
C ALA A 70 7.17 5.09 3.82
N PHE A 71 7.52 4.56 5.00
CA PHE A 71 6.61 3.79 5.83
C PHE A 71 5.34 4.57 6.18
N VAL A 72 5.47 5.82 6.63
CA VAL A 72 4.32 6.67 6.96
C VAL A 72 3.46 6.95 5.72
N SER A 73 4.07 7.25 4.57
CA SER A 73 3.32 7.54 3.34
C SER A 73 2.50 6.34 2.89
N THR A 74 3.11 5.16 2.76
CA THR A 74 2.39 3.94 2.34
C THR A 74 1.47 3.41 3.43
N GLY A 75 1.80 3.60 4.71
CA GLY A 75 0.95 3.22 5.84
C GLY A 75 -0.36 4.02 5.86
N ILE A 76 -0.32 5.32 5.55
CA ILE A 76 -1.54 6.14 5.37
C ILE A 76 -2.38 5.57 4.22
N ALA A 77 -1.76 5.20 3.11
CA ALA A 77 -2.48 4.60 1.99
C ALA A 77 -3.19 3.29 2.38
N VAL A 78 -2.50 2.41 3.13
CA VAL A 78 -3.08 1.16 3.65
C VAL A 78 -4.27 1.42 4.57
N VAL A 79 -4.16 2.38 5.49
CA VAL A 79 -5.26 2.75 6.41
C VAL A 79 -6.48 3.23 5.61
N LEU A 80 -6.26 4.11 4.62
CA LEU A 80 -7.34 4.60 3.76
C LEU A 80 -7.96 3.45 2.95
N SER A 81 -7.15 2.55 2.39
CA SER A 81 -7.63 1.38 1.65
C SER A 81 -8.47 0.45 2.53
N ALA A 82 -8.06 0.20 3.78
CA ALA A 82 -8.82 -0.62 4.71
C ALA A 82 -10.18 0.00 5.05
N ILE A 83 -10.22 1.30 5.34
CA ILE A 83 -11.47 2.03 5.61
C ILE A 83 -12.40 1.97 4.39
N SER A 84 -11.87 2.26 3.20
CA SER A 84 -12.65 2.23 1.96
C SER A 84 -13.19 0.84 1.65
N LEU A 85 -12.42 -0.21 1.93
CA LEU A 85 -12.89 -1.58 1.77
C LEU A 85 -14.01 -1.91 2.76
N ILE A 86 -13.89 -1.53 4.03
CA ILE A 86 -14.96 -1.73 5.02
C ILE A 86 -16.25 -1.06 4.52
N VAL A 87 -16.16 0.19 4.08
CA VAL A 87 -17.31 0.93 3.53
C VAL A 87 -17.89 0.20 2.33
N PHE A 88 -17.05 -0.24 1.39
CA PHE A 88 -17.48 -0.97 0.19
C PHE A 88 -18.19 -2.29 0.53
N LEU A 89 -17.66 -3.08 1.48
CA LEU A 89 -18.25 -4.35 1.89
C LEU A 89 -19.61 -4.20 2.56
N ASN A 90 -19.88 -3.07 3.24
CA ASN A 90 -21.20 -2.81 3.82
C ASN A 90 -22.32 -2.64 2.79
N PHE A 91 -21.99 -2.43 1.51
CA PHE A 91 -22.96 -2.37 0.41
C PHE A 91 -23.08 -3.69 -0.36
N LYS A 92 -22.39 -4.74 0.07
CA LYS A 92 -22.35 -6.05 -0.59
C LYS A 92 -23.12 -7.10 0.21
N ASP A 93 -23.54 -8.16 -0.46
CA ASP A 93 -24.22 -9.28 0.20
C ASP A 93 -23.22 -10.17 0.99
N ALA A 94 -23.77 -11.02 1.85
CA ALA A 94 -22.97 -11.91 2.70
C ALA A 94 -22.14 -12.92 1.91
N ALA A 95 -22.60 -13.35 0.73
CA ALA A 95 -21.86 -14.30 -0.10
C ALA A 95 -20.57 -13.65 -0.64
N TYR A 96 -20.66 -12.40 -1.06
CA TYR A 96 -19.51 -11.60 -1.50
C TYR A 96 -18.54 -11.31 -0.34
N VAL A 97 -19.05 -10.95 0.84
CA VAL A 97 -18.20 -10.71 2.02
C VAL A 97 -17.41 -11.98 2.38
N ASN A 98 -18.05 -13.15 2.32
CA ASN A 98 -17.39 -14.42 2.58
C ASN A 98 -16.34 -14.78 1.50
N SER A 99 -16.57 -14.51 0.22
CA SER A 99 -15.57 -14.79 -0.82
C SER A 99 -14.29 -13.96 -0.66
N ILE A 100 -14.42 -12.72 -0.19
CA ILE A 100 -13.26 -11.89 0.17
C ILE A 100 -12.52 -12.47 1.37
N ALA A 101 -13.26 -12.91 2.40
CA ALA A 101 -12.72 -13.53 3.61
C ALA A 101 -11.94 -14.82 3.33
N ASP A 102 -12.49 -15.70 2.48
CA ASP A 102 -11.86 -16.95 2.07
C ASP A 102 -10.49 -16.70 1.43
N GLY A 103 -10.41 -15.70 0.54
CA GLY A 103 -9.14 -15.32 -0.08
C GLY A 103 -8.14 -14.64 0.87
N LEU A 104 -8.58 -14.20 2.05
CA LEU A 104 -7.73 -13.74 3.15
C LEU A 104 -7.42 -14.85 4.18
N MET A 105 -7.85 -16.08 3.90
CA MET A 105 -7.70 -17.23 4.80
C MET A 105 -8.34 -16.98 6.18
N LEU A 106 -9.37 -16.14 6.25
CA LEU A 106 -10.13 -15.89 7.46
C LEU A 106 -11.19 -16.97 7.62
N ALA A 107 -11.17 -17.68 8.75
CA ALA A 107 -12.16 -18.70 9.04
C ALA A 107 -13.51 -18.11 9.49
N GLY A 108 -14.61 -18.77 9.12
CA GLY A 108 -15.97 -18.44 9.55
C GLY A 108 -16.66 -17.42 8.63
N ALA A 109 -17.67 -16.72 9.16
CA ALA A 109 -18.39 -15.65 8.47
C ALA A 109 -18.00 -14.29 9.07
N PRO A 110 -16.82 -13.75 8.74
CA PRO A 110 -16.33 -12.53 9.37
C PRO A 110 -17.13 -11.31 8.92
N THR A 111 -17.24 -10.35 9.82
CA THR A 111 -17.80 -9.03 9.54
C THR A 111 -16.88 -8.20 8.65
N SER A 112 -17.43 -7.20 7.95
CA SER A 112 -16.65 -6.23 7.16
C SER A 112 -15.49 -5.61 7.95
N SER A 113 -15.71 -5.33 9.24
CA SER A 113 -14.70 -4.77 10.14
C SER A 113 -13.57 -5.75 10.44
N GLN A 114 -13.85 -7.04 10.60
CA GLN A 114 -12.81 -8.07 10.80
C GLN A 114 -11.95 -8.22 9.54
N ILE A 115 -12.57 -8.22 8.37
CA ILE A 115 -11.86 -8.22 7.08
C ILE A 115 -10.96 -6.98 6.94
N GLY A 116 -11.51 -5.80 7.20
CA GLY A 116 -10.73 -4.55 7.15
C GLY A 116 -9.59 -4.54 8.16
N GLY A 117 -9.79 -5.09 9.37
CA GLY A 117 -8.75 -5.23 10.38
C GLY A 117 -7.63 -6.18 9.94
N ALA A 118 -7.96 -7.32 9.35
CA ALA A 118 -6.98 -8.27 8.83
C ALA A 118 -6.09 -7.62 7.75
N ILE A 119 -6.70 -6.96 6.76
CA ILE A 119 -5.97 -6.26 5.69
C ILE A 119 -5.15 -5.10 6.24
N LEU A 120 -5.64 -4.39 7.25
CA LEU A 120 -4.89 -3.32 7.90
C LEU A 120 -3.60 -3.85 8.53
N VAL A 121 -3.67 -4.94 9.29
CA VAL A 121 -2.50 -5.56 9.92
C VAL A 121 -1.53 -6.08 8.87
N GLU A 122 -2.03 -6.82 7.88
CA GLU A 122 -1.22 -7.36 6.77
C GLU A 122 -0.54 -6.24 5.96
N GLY A 123 -1.28 -5.20 5.62
CA GLY A 123 -0.79 -4.03 4.88
C GLY A 123 0.25 -3.24 5.65
N LEU A 124 0.08 -3.06 6.97
CA LEU A 124 1.08 -2.37 7.80
C LEU A 124 2.35 -3.22 7.97
N ALA A 125 2.22 -4.53 8.14
CA ALA A 125 3.36 -5.44 8.20
C ALA A 125 4.15 -5.43 6.88
N SER A 126 3.47 -5.54 5.75
CA SER A 126 4.12 -5.53 4.42
C SER A 126 4.77 -4.18 4.13
N THR A 127 4.12 -3.05 4.43
CA THR A 127 4.75 -1.73 4.24
C THR A 127 5.98 -1.51 5.10
N MET A 128 6.04 -2.07 6.32
CA MET A 128 7.26 -2.06 7.14
C MET A 128 8.40 -2.81 6.46
N ILE A 129 8.13 -4.05 6.01
CA ILE A 129 9.11 -4.89 5.31
C ILE A 129 9.58 -4.21 4.02
N PHE A 130 8.65 -3.70 3.21
CA PHE A 130 8.96 -3.02 1.94
C PHE A 130 9.76 -1.74 2.15
N SER A 131 9.48 -0.98 3.21
CA SER A 131 10.26 0.21 3.56
C SER A 131 11.69 -0.17 3.89
N PHE A 132 11.89 -1.27 4.62
CA PHE A 132 13.22 -1.77 4.94
C PHE A 132 13.95 -2.25 3.70
N VAL A 133 13.33 -3.12 2.90
CA VAL A 133 13.91 -3.65 1.65
C VAL A 133 14.29 -2.53 0.69
N SER A 134 13.40 -1.55 0.49
CA SER A 134 13.67 -0.40 -0.37
C SER A 134 14.87 0.40 0.13
N MET A 135 14.96 0.64 1.44
CA MET A 135 16.10 1.38 1.98
C MET A 135 17.41 0.59 1.93
N GLN A 136 17.38 -0.75 2.03
CA GLN A 136 18.55 -1.57 1.75
C GLN A 136 18.99 -1.47 0.29
N TYR A 137 18.04 -1.46 -0.64
CA TYR A 137 18.33 -1.28 -2.06
C TYR A 137 18.98 0.09 -2.36
N TRP A 138 18.51 1.16 -1.72
CA TRP A 138 19.06 2.51 -1.90
C TRP A 138 20.34 2.78 -1.10
N LYS A 139 20.77 1.86 -0.24
CA LYS A 139 21.99 2.00 0.56
C LYS A 139 23.22 1.93 -0.34
N GLY A 140 23.99 3.02 -0.39
CA GLY A 140 25.23 3.08 -1.18
C GLY A 140 25.02 3.36 -2.67
N VAL A 141 23.79 3.62 -3.12
CA VAL A 141 23.52 4.07 -4.49
C VAL A 141 24.04 5.50 -4.66
N LYS A 142 25.03 5.69 -5.55
CA LYS A 142 25.48 7.01 -5.99
C LYS A 142 24.50 7.52 -7.04
N LEU A 143 23.87 8.66 -6.80
CA LEU A 143 23.06 9.31 -7.84
C LEU A 143 23.99 9.81 -8.95
N PRO A 144 23.60 9.70 -10.23
CA PRO A 144 24.38 10.28 -11.32
C PRO A 144 24.50 11.81 -11.16
N GLU A 145 25.66 12.37 -11.52
CA GLU A 145 25.99 13.81 -11.34
C GLU A 145 24.99 14.77 -11.98
N SER A 146 24.20 14.32 -12.96
CA SER A 146 23.14 15.13 -13.58
C SER A 146 21.92 15.37 -12.68
N VAL A 147 21.87 14.76 -11.49
CA VAL A 147 20.73 14.81 -10.56
C VAL A 147 21.17 15.11 -9.11
N ALA A 148 22.44 15.43 -8.89
CA ALA A 148 23.02 15.87 -7.63
C ALA A 148 23.17 17.40 -7.63
#